data_AF-A0A379WHI7-F1
#
_entry.id   AF-A0A379WHI7-F1
#
_cell.length_a   1.000
_cell.length_b   1.000
_cell.length_c   1.000
_cell.angle_alpha   90.00
_cell.angle_beta   90.00
_cell.angle_gamma   90.00
#
_symmetry.space_group_name_H-M   'P 1'
#
loop_
_entity.id
_entity.type
_entity.pdbx_description
1 polymer ?
#
loop_
_entity_poly.entity_id
_entity_poly.type
_entity_poly.pdbx_seq_one_letter_code
_entity_poly.pdbx_strand_id
1 'polypeptide(L)' 'MIALIQRVTRASVTVEDEVTGEIGPGLLVLLGVEKKMTNKKRIVCASACWDTVSSAMLTAR' A
#
# COMPACT_ATOMS: atom_id res chain seq x y z
N MET A 1 -10.37 -5.87 -7.27
CA MET A 1 -9.33 -4.96 -6.70
C MET A 1 -9.33 -5.15 -5.20
N ILE A 2 -8.18 -5.48 -4.61
CA ILE A 2 -8.03 -5.69 -3.17
C ILE A 2 -6.78 -4.93 -2.73
N ALA A 3 -6.90 -4.07 -1.73
CA ALA A 3 -5.78 -3.44 -1.07
C ALA A 3 -5.80 -3.87 0.40
N LEU A 4 -4.69 -4.41 0.89
CA LEU A 4 -4.51 -4.74 2.30
C LEU A 4 -3.62 -3.68 2.93
N ILE A 5 -4.14 -2.98 3.94
CA ILE A 5 -3.37 -2.01 4.72
C ILE A 5 -3.07 -2.62 6.07
N GLN A 6 -1.79 -2.65 6.45
CA GLN A 6 -1.34 -3.19 7.72
C GLN A 6 -0.51 -2.13 8.44
N ARG A 7 -0.85 -1.84 9.69
CA ARG A 7 -0.01 -1.03 10.57
C ARG A 7 1.12 -1.90 11.11
N VAL A 8 2.35 -1.49 10.87
CA VAL A 8 3.56 -2.25 11.19
C VAL A 8 4.52 -1.39 12.00
N THR A 9 5.31 -2.02 12.87
CA THR A 9 6.43 -1.36 13.56
C THR A 9 7.71 -1.38 12.73
N ARG A 10 7.80 -2.31 11.78
CA ARG A 10 8.83 -2.42 10.75
C ARG A 10 8.30 -3.21 9.55
N ALA A 11 8.79 -2.91 8.35
CA ALA A 11 8.62 -3.78 7.18
C ALA A 11 9.82 -3.63 6.25
N SER A 12 10.21 -4.72 5.59
CA SER A 12 11.26 -4.73 4.58
C SER A 12 10.85 -5.57 3.37
N VAL A 13 11.39 -5.24 2.21
CA VAL A 13 11.21 -5.95 0.95
C VAL A 13 12.57 -6.38 0.44
N THR A 14 12.72 -7.69 0.23
CA THR A 14 13.94 -8.30 -0.28
C THR A 14 13.69 -8.86 -1.67
N VAL A 15 14.57 -8.57 -2.63
CA VAL A 15 14.56 -9.12 -3.99
C VAL A 15 15.94 -9.69 -4.24
N GLU A 16 16.02 -10.97 -4.64
CA GLU A 16 17.30 -11.65 -4.90
C GLU A 16 18.29 -11.54 -3.71
N ASP A 17 17.77 -11.72 -2.49
CA ASP A 17 18.50 -11.61 -1.23
C ASP A 17 19.02 -10.20 -0.88
N GLU A 18 18.72 -9.18 -1.67
CA GLU A 18 19.04 -7.78 -1.39
C GLU A 18 17.82 -6.99 -0.89
N VAL A 19 18.00 -6.20 0.18
CA VAL A 19 16.93 -5.33 0.71
C VAL A 19 16.77 -4.13 -0.21
N THR A 20 15.64 -4.09 -0.92
CA THR A 20 15.30 -3.03 -1.88
C THR A 20 14.48 -1.90 -1.25
N GLY A 21 13.89 -2.14 -0.08
CA GLY A 21 13.17 -1.14 0.68
C GLY A 21 12.93 -1.57 2.11
N GLU A 22 13.05 -0.63 3.04
CA GLU A 22 12.78 -0.82 4.46
C GLU A 22 12.07 0.41 5.03
N ILE A 23 11.10 0.18 5.90
CA ILE A 23 10.42 1.21 6.68
C ILE A 23 10.40 0.82 8.16
N GLY A 24 10.50 1.83 9.02
CA GLY A 24 10.26 1.71 10.47
C GLY A 24 8.75 1.68 10.80
N PRO A 25 8.32 2.28 11.92
CA PRO A 25 6.90 2.28 12.28
C PRO A 25 6.08 3.08 11.27
N GLY A 26 5.02 2.45 10.74
CA GLY A 26 4.23 3.04 9.68
C GLY A 26 3.13 2.11 9.15
N LEU A 27 2.84 2.25 7.86
CA LEU A 27 1.80 1.49 7.16
C LEU A 27 2.42 0.73 5.99
N LEU A 28 2.16 -0.57 5.94
CA LEU A 28 2.44 -1.43 4.80
C LEU A 28 1.17 -1.55 3.96
N VAL A 29 1.29 -1.34 2.65
CA VAL A 29 0.16 -1.43 1.71
C VAL A 29 0.46 -2.49 0.66
N LEU A 30 -0.33 -3.57 0.63
CA LEU A 30 -0.29 -4.57 -0.44
C LEU A 30 -1.40 -4.28 -1.44
N LEU A 31 -1.01 -3.89 -2.64
CA LEU A 31 -1.93 -3.54 -3.74
C LEU A 31 -2.08 -4.70 -4.72
N GLY A 32 -3.27 -5.30 -4.75
CA GLY A 32 -3.68 -6.30 -5.72
C GLY A 32 -4.40 -5.67 -6.92
N VAL A 33 -3.72 -5.59 -8.05
CA VAL A 33 -4.27 -5.06 -9.32
C VAL A 33 -4.72 -6.22 -10.22
N GLU A 34 -5.99 -6.21 -10.64
CA GLU A 34 -6.52 -7.19 -11.60
C GLU A 34 -6.22 -6.76 -13.04
N LYS A 35 -5.89 -7.73 -13.91
CA LYS A 35 -5.48 -7.51 -15.30
C LYS A 35 -6.51 -6.78 -16.18
N LYS A 36 -7.78 -6.72 -15.77
CA LYS A 36 -8.85 -5.93 -16.40
C LYS A 36 -8.83 -4.43 -16.04
N MET A 37 -7.81 -3.93 -15.34
CA MET A 37 -7.69 -2.50 -15.05
C MET A 37 -7.32 -1.70 -16.31
N THR A 38 -8.29 -0.92 -16.81
CA THR A 38 -8.12 0.05 -17.89
C THR A 38 -7.39 1.31 -17.39
N ASN A 39 -6.77 2.09 -18.28
CA ASN A 39 -6.04 3.32 -17.97
C ASN A 39 -6.82 4.32 -17.09
N LYS A 40 -8.15 4.36 -17.22
CA LYS A 40 -9.01 5.26 -16.43
C LYS A 40 -9.14 4.85 -14.96
N LYS A 41 -8.94 3.56 -14.66
CA LYS A 41 -8.99 3.03 -13.29
C LYS A 41 -7.66 3.17 -12.53
N ARG A 42 -6.54 3.49 -13.20
CA ARG A 42 -5.21 3.64 -12.54
C ARG A 42 -5.12 4.88 -11.64
N ILE A 43 -5.63 6.02 -12.11
CA ILE A 43 -5.65 7.27 -11.33
C ILE A 43 -6.58 7.18 -10.12
N VAL A 44 -7.78 6.60 -10.32
CA VAL A 44 -8.74 6.36 -9.23
C VAL A 44 -8.18 5.41 -8.17
N CYS A 45 -7.31 4.47 -8.57
CA CYS A 45 -6.67 3.55 -7.63
C CYS A 45 -5.68 4.26 -6.71
N ALA A 46 -4.94 5.24 -7.22
CA ALA A 46 -4.01 6.02 -6.41
C ALA A 46 -4.76 6.90 -5.40
N SER A 47 -5.86 7.54 -5.82
CA SER A 47 -6.68 8.36 -4.92
C SER A 47 -7.39 7.51 -3.86
N ALA A 48 -8.03 6.40 -4.24
CA ALA A 48 -8.72 5.53 -3.28
C ALA A 48 -7.74 4.89 -2.28
N CYS A 49 -6.54 4.53 -2.72
CA CYS A 49 -5.49 4.06 -1.84
C CYS A 49 -5.05 5.17 -0.87
N TRP A 50 -4.89 6.40 -1.35
CA TRP A 50 -4.54 7.56 -0.52
C TRP A 50 -5.62 7.90 0.50
N ASP A 51 -6.89 7.81 0.12
CA ASP A 51 -8.03 8.06 1.02
C ASP A 51 -8.11 7.00 2.12
N THR A 52 -7.87 5.73 1.77
CA THR A 52 -7.86 4.64 2.75
C THR A 52 -6.65 4.74 3.68
N VAL A 53 -5.48 5.11 3.16
CA VAL A 53 -4.27 5.37 3.96
C VAL A 53 -4.47 6.58 4.88
N SER A 54 -5.02 7.69 4.38
CA SER A 54 -5.36 8.87 5.19
C SER A 54 -6.35 8.52 6.29
N SER A 55 -7.41 7.77 5.97
CA SER A 55 -8.39 7.32 6.95
C SER A 55 -7.78 6.37 8.00
N ALA A 56 -6.93 5.42 7.59
CA ALA A 56 -6.19 4.56 8.51
C ALA A 56 -5.23 5.36 9.41
N MET A 57 -4.63 6.44 8.89
CA MET A 57 -3.73 7.31 9.63
C MET A 57 -4.48 8.25 10.60
N LEU A 58 -5.68 8.72 10.23
CA LEU A 58 -6.58 9.54 11.06
C LEU A 58 -7.27 8.71 12.17
N THR A 59 -7.58 7.45 11.89
CA THR A 59 -8.24 6.53 12.84
C THR A 59 -7.24 5.89 13.81
N ALA A 60 -5.94 5.97 13.53
CA ALA A 60 -4.86 5.48 14.41
C ALA A 60 -4.48 6.45 15.54
N ARG A 61 -5.35 7.43 15.85
CA ARG A 61 -5.21 8.35 16.98
C ARG A 61 -5.71 7.74 18.28
#